data_AF-A0A964ZM69-F1
#
_entry.id   AF-A0A964ZM69-F1
#
_cell.length_a   1.000
_cell.length_b   1.000
_cell.length_c   1.000
_cell.angle_alpha   90.00
_cell.angle_beta   90.00
_cell.angle_gamma   90.00
#
_symmetry.space_group_name_H-M   'P 1'
#
loop_
_entity.id
_entity.type
_entity.pdbx_description
1 polymer ?
#
loop_
_entity_poly.entity_id
_entity_poly.type
_entity_poly.pdbx_seq_one_letter_code
_entity_poly.pdbx_strand_id
1 'polypeptide(L)'
;FLISWSGTEVNQAFQITKYVSLVILMILAFGVGFLTPLLIVFLQLVGVVTPKTLIKQWRIAIVAIFFVAAVITPSGDPITLMALGLPLTFLYFVAILIGFIAIRKRARRDE
;
A
#
# COMPACT_ATOMS: atom_id res chain seq x y z
N PHE A 1 9.06 23.52 10.06
CA PHE A 1 9.76 24.08 11.23
C PHE A 1 10.51 25.36 10.88
N LEU A 2 11.58 25.32 10.09
CA LEU A 2 12.33 26.53 9.71
C LEU A 2 11.49 27.55 8.92
N ILE A 3 10.61 27.03 8.06
CA ILE A 3 9.63 27.80 7.29
C ILE A 3 8.61 28.53 8.17
N SER A 4 8.20 27.95 9.30
CA SER A 4 7.23 28.63 10.19
C SER A 4 7.88 29.70 11.05
N TRP A 5 9.22 29.73 11.11
CA TRP A 5 9.99 30.70 11.91
C TRP A 5 10.55 31.86 11.06
N SER A 6 10.46 31.78 9.73
CA SER A 6 11.14 32.72 8.82
C SER A 6 10.45 34.08 8.63
N GLY A 7 9.25 34.30 9.20
CA GLY A 7 8.48 35.52 8.99
C GLY A 7 7.92 35.68 7.57
N THR A 8 7.07 36.68 7.36
CA THR A 8 6.37 36.95 6.09
C THR A 8 7.27 37.53 4.98
N GLU A 9 8.47 37.99 5.33
CA GLU A 9 9.43 38.60 4.41
C GLU A 9 10.31 37.57 3.66
N VAL A 10 10.20 36.29 4.00
CA VAL A 10 10.98 35.22 3.36
C VAL A 10 10.14 34.50 2.31
N ASN A 11 10.42 34.81 1.04
CA ASN A 11 9.79 34.14 -0.10
C ASN A 11 10.44 32.77 -0.37
N GLN A 12 9.68 31.70 -0.13
CA GLN A 12 10.12 30.33 -0.41
C GLN A 12 10.04 30.04 -1.92
N ALA A 13 11.20 29.86 -2.55
CA ALA A 13 11.30 29.40 -3.92
C ALA A 13 11.29 27.87 -3.98
N PHE A 14 10.10 27.26 -4.05
CA PHE A 14 10.00 25.83 -4.32
C PHE A 14 10.39 25.54 -5.77
N GLN A 15 11.35 24.63 -5.97
CA GLN A 15 11.71 24.19 -7.31
C GLN A 15 10.63 23.27 -7.86
N ILE A 16 9.87 23.75 -8.84
CA ILE A 16 8.80 22.99 -9.51
C ILE A 16 9.32 21.65 -10.03
N THR A 17 10.54 21.63 -10.59
CA THR A 17 11.17 20.39 -11.08
C THR A 17 11.31 19.34 -9.98
N LYS A 18 11.71 19.73 -8.77
CA LYS A 18 11.83 18.81 -7.62
C LYS A 18 10.47 18.30 -7.16
N TYR A 19 9.47 19.17 -7.14
CA TYR A 19 8.10 18.79 -6.80
C TYR A 19 7.52 17.79 -7.79
N VAL A 20 7.61 18.07 -9.09
CA VAL A 20 7.10 17.18 -10.15
C VAL A 20 7.84 15.84 -10.14
N SER A 21 9.16 15.84 -9.99
CA SER A 21 9.92 14.59 -9.85
C SER A 21 9.48 13.77 -8.63
N LEU A 22 9.25 14.40 -7.49
CA LEU A 22 8.74 13.72 -6.29
C LEU A 22 7.36 13.10 -6.55
N VAL A 23 6.44 13.86 -7.16
CA VAL A 23 5.09 13.37 -7.48
C VAL A 23 5.13 12.19 -8.45
N ILE A 24 5.96 12.24 -9.49
CA ILE A 24 6.13 11.12 -10.44
C ILE A 24 6.67 9.89 -9.72
N LEU A 25 7.69 10.05 -8.88
CA LEU A 25 8.24 8.95 -8.09
C LEU A 25 7.19 8.34 -7.15
N MET A 26 6.36 9.17 -6.51
CA MET A 26 5.25 8.68 -5.69
C MET A 26 4.26 7.88 -6.54
N ILE A 27 3.80 8.39 -7.68
CA ILE A 27 2.85 7.67 -8.55
C ILE A 27 3.41 6.29 -8.95
N LEU A 28 4.69 6.22 -9.33
CA LEU A 28 5.35 4.95 -9.67
C LEU A 28 5.43 4.01 -8.47
N ALA A 29 5.83 4.53 -7.30
CA ALA A 29 5.86 3.80 -6.04
C ALA A 29 4.50 3.19 -5.67
N PHE A 30 3.43 3.98 -5.80
CA PHE A 30 2.06 3.51 -5.60
C PHE A 30 1.71 2.40 -6.58
N GLY A 31 1.98 2.58 -7.88
CA GLY A 31 1.71 1.56 -8.89
C GLY A 31 2.39 0.22 -8.59
N VAL A 32 3.66 0.24 -8.19
CA VAL A 32 4.40 -0.97 -7.80
C VAL A 32 3.83 -1.58 -6.52
N GLY A 33 3.53 -0.76 -5.51
CA GLY A 33 2.92 -1.24 -4.26
C GLY A 33 1.57 -1.93 -4.47
N PHE A 34 0.76 -1.45 -5.42
CA PHE A 34 -0.53 -2.05 -5.76
C PHE A 34 -0.41 -3.45 -6.39
N LEU A 35 0.75 -3.82 -6.92
CA LEU A 35 0.99 -5.18 -7.41
C LEU A 35 1.03 -6.20 -6.26
N THR A 36 1.45 -5.80 -5.05
CA THR A 36 1.54 -6.71 -3.89
C THR A 36 0.18 -7.34 -3.51
N PRO A 37 -0.90 -6.59 -3.25
CA PRO A 37 -2.20 -7.18 -2.96
C PRO A 37 -2.78 -7.97 -4.14
N LEU A 38 -2.55 -7.52 -5.38
CA LEU A 38 -2.94 -8.27 -6.58
C LEU A 38 -2.26 -9.65 -6.64
N LEU A 39 -0.95 -9.69 -6.32
CA LEU A 39 -0.17 -10.93 -6.23
C LEU A 39 -0.79 -11.88 -5.20
N ILE A 40 -1.17 -11.36 -4.02
CA ILE A 40 -1.79 -12.17 -2.96
C ILE A 40 -3.10 -12.80 -3.44
N VAL A 41 -3.96 -12.05 -4.15
CA VAL A 41 -5.19 -12.60 -4.76
C VAL A 41 -4.85 -13.71 -5.76
N PHE A 42 -3.85 -13.49 -6.60
CA PHE A 42 -3.41 -14.50 -7.56
C PHE A 42 -2.92 -15.79 -6.88
N LEU A 43 -2.08 -15.67 -5.85
CA LEU A 43 -1.63 -16.83 -5.06
C LEU A 43 -2.79 -17.57 -4.38
N GLN A 44 -3.84 -16.87 -3.95
CA GLN A 44 -5.05 -17.50 -3.42
C GLN A 44 -5.82 -18.27 -4.51
N LEU A 45 -5.93 -17.72 -5.72
CA LEU A 45 -6.65 -18.35 -6.84
C LEU A 45 -5.98 -19.65 -7.33
N VAL A 46 -4.64 -19.68 -7.32
CA VAL A 46 -3.83 -20.86 -7.65
C VAL A 46 -3.78 -21.87 -6.48
N GLY A 47 -4.23 -21.48 -5.29
CA GLY A 47 -4.30 -22.36 -4.12
C GLY A 47 -3.02 -22.43 -3.29
N VAL A 48 -2.03 -21.57 -3.56
CA VAL A 48 -0.77 -21.52 -2.80
C VAL A 48 -0.98 -20.97 -1.39
N VAL A 49 -1.91 -20.02 -1.23
CA VAL A 49 -2.19 -19.36 0.05
C VAL A 49 -3.68 -19.42 0.37
N THR A 50 -4.02 -19.79 1.61
CA THR A 50 -5.42 -19.80 2.04
C THR A 50 -5.82 -18.46 2.67
N PRO A 51 -7.06 -17.98 2.45
CA PRO A 51 -7.60 -16.80 3.12
C PRO A 51 -7.59 -16.91 4.65
N LYS A 52 -7.74 -18.14 5.19
CA LYS A 52 -7.66 -18.44 6.63
C LYS A 52 -6.27 -18.15 7.21
N THR A 53 -5.20 -18.52 6.49
CA THR A 53 -3.83 -18.21 6.92
C THR A 53 -3.57 -16.70 6.90
N LEU A 54 -4.00 -16.03 5.83
CA LEU A 54 -3.81 -14.59 5.67
C LEU A 54 -4.52 -13.80 6.77
N ILE A 55 -5.78 -14.12 7.07
CA ILE A 55 -6.50 -13.43 8.15
C ILE A 55 -5.91 -13.74 9.53
N LYS A 56 -5.32 -14.92 9.76
CA LYS A 56 -4.64 -15.24 11.03
C LYS A 56 -3.37 -14.41 11.22
N GLN A 57 -2.64 -14.11 10.14
CA GLN A 57 -1.38 -13.37 10.15
C GLN A 57 -1.51 -11.90 9.71
N TRP A 58 -2.72 -11.33 9.77
CA TRP A 58 -3.01 -9.97 9.29
C TRP A 58 -2.08 -8.91 9.90
N ARG A 59 -1.70 -9.04 11.17
CA ARG A 59 -0.79 -8.10 11.86
C ARG A 59 0.60 -8.09 11.20
N ILE A 60 1.11 -9.27 10.86
CA ILE A 60 2.43 -9.42 10.21
C ILE A 60 2.37 -8.83 8.80
N ALA A 61 1.27 -9.06 8.08
CA ALA A 61 1.07 -8.49 6.75
C ALA A 61 1.03 -6.95 6.78
N ILE A 62 0.34 -6.33 7.76
CA ILE A 62 0.33 -4.87 7.91
C ILE A 62 1.74 -4.35 8.16
N VAL A 63 2.49 -4.96 9.09
CA VAL A 63 3.88 -4.56 9.36
C VAL A 63 4.74 -4.67 8.08
N ALA A 64 4.58 -5.74 7.31
CA ALA A 64 5.30 -5.91 6.05
C ALA A 64 4.90 -4.85 5.00
N ILE A 65 3.62 -4.52 4.88
CA ILE A 65 3.13 -3.47 3.96
C ILE A 65 3.74 -2.12 4.33
N PHE A 66 3.70 -1.75 5.61
CA PHE A 66 4.26 -0.48 6.07
C PHE A 66 5.79 -0.45 5.98
N PHE A 67 6.46 -1.58 6.18
CA PHE A 67 7.91 -1.70 5.98
C PHE A 67 8.29 -1.48 4.52
N VAL A 68 7.61 -2.15 3.59
CA VAL A 68 7.83 -1.98 2.14
C VAL A 68 7.48 -0.55 1.72
N ALA A 69 6.37 0.00 2.22
CA ALA A 69 5.98 1.39 1.97
C ALA A 69 7.07 2.37 2.42
N ALA A 70 7.66 2.16 3.59
CA ALA A 70 8.73 3.01 4.11
C ALA A 70 10.00 2.95 3.24
N VAL A 71 10.36 1.77 2.72
CA VAL A 71 11.51 1.60 1.82
C VAL A 71 11.27 2.28 0.47
N ILE A 72 10.04 2.26 -0.03
CA ILE A 72 9.68 2.81 -1.33
C ILE A 72 9.47 4.34 -1.26
N THR A 73 8.97 4.87 -0.15
CA THR A 73 8.56 6.28 -0.02
C THR A 73 9.78 7.19 0.09
N PRO A 74 10.08 8.03 -0.93
CA PRO A 74 11.31 8.81 -0.98
C PRO A 74 11.36 9.96 0.03
N SER A 75 10.21 10.49 0.46
CA SER A 75 10.14 11.60 1.42
C SER A 75 10.23 11.16 2.87
N GLY A 76 9.96 9.88 3.18
CA GLY A 76 10.08 9.32 4.53
C GLY A 76 9.19 9.96 5.60
N ASP A 77 8.23 10.81 5.22
CA ASP A 77 7.35 11.49 6.17
C ASP A 77 6.10 10.64 6.49
N PRO A 78 5.50 10.79 7.68
CA PRO A 78 4.35 9.97 8.07
C PRO A 78 3.12 10.14 7.17
N ILE A 79 2.95 11.29 6.51
CA ILE A 79 1.76 11.59 5.71
C ILE A 79 1.81 10.79 4.40
N THR A 80 2.93 10.85 3.68
CA THR A 80 3.12 10.09 2.44
C THR A 80 3.16 8.58 2.70
N LEU A 81 3.77 8.16 3.79
CA LEU A 81 3.78 6.77 4.22
C LEU A 81 2.38 6.24 4.54
N MET A 82 1.54 7.01 5.25
CA MET A 82 0.14 6.64 5.47
C MET A 82 -0.68 6.68 4.19
N ALA A 83 -0.42 7.64 3.30
CA ALA A 83 -1.08 7.75 2.02
C ALA A 83 -0.86 6.49 1.15
N LEU A 84 0.31 5.83 1.27
CA LEU A 84 0.61 4.57 0.57
C LEU A 84 0.19 3.34 1.37
N GLY A 85 0.49 3.28 2.67
CA GLY A 85 0.25 2.11 3.51
C GLY A 85 -1.23 1.81 3.77
N LEU A 86 -2.07 2.85 3.90
CA LEU A 86 -3.51 2.66 4.16
C LEU A 86 -4.24 2.01 2.98
N PRO A 87 -4.12 2.52 1.72
CA PRO A 87 -4.73 1.87 0.57
C PRO A 87 -4.26 0.42 0.38
N LEU A 88 -2.96 0.14 0.56
CA LEU A 88 -2.45 -1.22 0.41
C LEU A 88 -2.99 -2.16 1.49
N THR A 89 -3.10 -1.68 2.73
CA THR A 89 -3.70 -2.45 3.83
C THR A 89 -5.18 -2.72 3.55
N PHE A 90 -5.92 -1.72 3.04
CA PHE A 90 -7.30 -1.90 2.63
C PHE A 90 -7.43 -2.97 1.53
N LEU A 91 -6.61 -2.87 0.47
CA LEU A 91 -6.59 -3.85 -0.62
C LEU A 91 -6.24 -5.26 -0.15
N TYR A 92 -5.36 -5.39 0.84
CA TYR A 92 -5.04 -6.68 1.46
C TYR A 92 -6.28 -7.34 2.10
N PHE A 93 -7.09 -6.58 2.83
CA PHE A 93 -8.34 -7.11 3.40
C PHE A 93 -9.39 -7.42 2.33
N VAL A 94 -9.48 -6.60 1.28
CA VAL A 94 -10.34 -6.88 0.11
C VAL A 94 -9.91 -8.18 -0.56
N ALA A 95 -8.61 -8.41 -0.74
CA ALA A 95 -8.07 -9.65 -1.30
C ALA A 95 -8.47 -10.88 -0.47
N ILE A 96 -8.33 -10.80 0.86
CA ILE A 96 -8.78 -11.85 1.77
C ILE A 96 -10.28 -12.15 1.59
N LEU A 97 -11.12 -11.11 1.53
CA LEU A 97 -12.56 -11.25 1.36
C LEU A 97 -12.90 -11.96 0.04
N ILE A 98 -12.27 -11.55 -1.06
CA ILE A 98 -12.43 -12.17 -2.38
C ILE A 98 -12.05 -13.66 -2.31
N GLY A 99 -10.93 -13.99 -1.66
CA GLY A 99 -10.49 -15.37 -1.46
C GLY A 99 -11.53 -16.21 -0.71
N PHE A 100 -12.14 -15.68 0.35
CA PHE A 100 -13.21 -16.39 1.07
C PHE A 100 -14.45 -16.65 0.20
N ILE A 101 -14.86 -15.65 -0.59
CA ILE A 101 -16.01 -15.78 -1.51
C ILE A 101 -15.70 -16.83 -2.58
N ALA A 102 -14.50 -16.80 -3.16
CA ALA A 102 -14.07 -17.73 -4.20
C ALA A 102 -14.07 -19.19 -3.70
N ILE A 103 -13.54 -19.46 -2.50
CA ILE A 103 -13.55 -20.80 -1.90
C ILE A 103 -14.98 -21.28 -1.64
N ARG A 104 -15.83 -20.43 -1.07
CA ARG A 104 -17.24 -20.79 -0.78
C ARG A 104 -18.02 -21.10 -2.07
N LYS A 105 -17.72 -20.40 -3.17
CA LYS A 105 -18.36 -20.64 -4.47
C LYS A 105 -17.93 -21.96 -5.10
N ARG A 106 -16.67 -22.40 -4.92
CA ARG A 106 -16.20 -23.71 -5.39
C ARG A 106 -16.87 -24.85 -4.61
N ALA A 107 -16.94 -24.75 -3.28
CA ALA A 107 -17.58 -25.77 -2.44
C ALA A 107 -19.04 -26.05 -2.81
N ARG A 108 -19.81 -25.03 -3.21
CA ARG A 108 -21.21 -25.19 -3.67
C ARG A 108 -21.36 -25.75 -5.09
N ARG A 109 -20.29 -25.83 -5.88
CA ARG A 109 -20.33 -26.31 -7.26
C ARG A 109 -19.98 -27.79 -7.38
N ASP A 110 -19.35 -28.33 -6.34
CA ASP A 110 -18.99 -29.74 -6.21
C ASP A 110 -20.05 -30.53 -5.40
N GLU A 111 -21.10 -29.86 -4.92
CA GLU A 111 -22.35 -30.42 -4.35
C GLU A 111 -23.48 -30.38 -5.39
#